data_AF-H3ANR4-F1
#
_entry.id   AF-H3ANR4-F1
#
_cell.length_a   1.000
_cell.length_b   1.000
_cell.length_c   1.000
_cell.angle_alpha   90.00
_cell.angle_beta   90.00
_cell.angle_gamma   90.00
#
_symmetry.space_group_name_H-M   'P 1'
#
loop_
_entity.id
_entity.type
_entity.pdbx_description
1 polymer ?
#
loop_
_entity_poly.entity_id
_entity_poly.type
_entity_poly.pdbx_seq_one_letter_code
_entity_poly.pdbx_strand_id
1 'polypeptide(L)'
;SVNKKICKTLSIGTKANAICEMLTGESKAVFAKKFNVPRTTLNSWLENKDKILDVIDVDTFSVNRKRIQTSTHSDIENYLLAWLCQARAQSILVGGPILAEKANQFAAQLGVANFECTNGWLEHFKARHDISSRLVCREANSAPQLQINEWKSMTLVAILAQYELKPHCFNGIQINRLPVQYMANKKAWMVSTIFEEYVCAFKKVVLIVDNCPAHPRITGLKAVRLQFLLPNTTSHTKPLDSVIIRNFKIHYHHDLVMRMIVAVDSGKAFKLDVLMSITIMKKAWDLVEKKTIANCFRHCGFTCEQPAGEDNVLGVESEESSRFSNTIDQLRIIGLWPTDVSQDDFIDVDAVVSVSELTSDSDIVAAQSKIDKPDHDDNAEEDENNDTNIQHSLIKLAAD
;
A
#
# COMPACT_ATOMS: atom_id res chain seq x y z
N SER A 1 -46.92 -15.63 -39.13
CA SER A 1 -45.60 -15.46 -38.48
C SER A 1 -44.95 -16.80 -38.22
N VAL A 2 -43.80 -17.06 -38.85
CA VAL A 2 -42.99 -18.26 -38.61
C VAL A 2 -42.34 -18.12 -37.23
N ASN A 3 -42.79 -18.92 -36.27
CA ASN A 3 -42.26 -18.95 -34.91
C ASN A 3 -40.85 -19.56 -34.95
N LYS A 4 -39.82 -18.72 -34.99
CA LYS A 4 -38.41 -19.12 -35.00
C LYS A 4 -38.07 -19.66 -33.60
N LYS A 5 -38.15 -20.98 -33.40
CA LYS A 5 -37.69 -21.65 -32.17
C LYS A 5 -36.23 -21.24 -31.91
N ILE A 6 -36.00 -20.49 -30.83
CA ILE A 6 -34.65 -20.14 -30.37
C ILE A 6 -34.00 -21.44 -29.86
N CYS A 7 -33.14 -22.05 -30.67
CA CYS A 7 -32.38 -23.23 -30.28
C CYS A 7 -31.24 -22.80 -29.35
N LYS A 8 -31.38 -23.03 -28.04
CA LYS A 8 -30.29 -22.80 -27.07
C LYS A 8 -29.14 -23.74 -27.40
N THR A 9 -28.07 -23.21 -27.97
CA THR A 9 -26.86 -23.99 -28.27
C THR A 9 -26.03 -24.11 -26.99
N LEU A 10 -25.90 -25.32 -26.47
CA LEU A 10 -25.16 -25.64 -25.23
C LEU A 10 -23.69 -25.98 -25.52
N SER A 11 -22.82 -25.83 -24.51
CA SER A 11 -21.39 -26.06 -24.68
C SER A 11 -21.06 -27.56 -24.84
N ILE A 12 -19.90 -27.87 -25.43
CA ILE A 12 -19.38 -29.21 -25.64
C ILE A 12 -19.17 -29.90 -24.29
N GLY A 13 -18.64 -29.20 -23.28
CA GLY A 13 -18.54 -29.72 -21.92
C GLY A 13 -19.90 -30.07 -21.29
N THR A 14 -20.91 -29.21 -21.44
CA THR A 14 -22.25 -29.51 -20.95
C THR A 14 -22.89 -30.68 -21.69
N LYS A 15 -22.65 -30.81 -23.00
CA LYS A 15 -23.11 -31.95 -23.81
C LYS A 15 -22.45 -33.26 -23.38
N ALA A 16 -21.15 -33.26 -23.13
CA ALA A 16 -20.41 -34.43 -22.70
C ALA A 16 -20.79 -34.90 -21.30
N ASN A 17 -20.91 -33.98 -20.33
CA ASN A 17 -21.41 -34.33 -19.00
C ASN A 17 -22.82 -34.93 -19.08
N ALA A 18 -23.71 -34.35 -19.90
CA ALA A 18 -25.03 -34.90 -20.14
C ALA A 18 -24.97 -36.31 -20.78
N ILE A 19 -24.05 -36.55 -21.73
CA ILE A 19 -23.86 -37.87 -22.34
C ILE A 19 -23.37 -38.89 -21.29
N CYS A 20 -22.37 -38.54 -20.48
CA CYS A 20 -21.85 -39.41 -19.42
C CYS A 20 -22.94 -39.77 -18.40
N GLU A 21 -23.70 -38.77 -17.90
CA GLU A 21 -24.81 -38.98 -16.96
C GLU A 21 -25.96 -39.82 -17.59
N MET A 22 -26.21 -39.67 -18.89
CA MET A 22 -27.20 -40.48 -19.62
C MET A 22 -26.76 -41.93 -19.83
N LEU A 23 -25.45 -42.18 -19.97
CA LEU A 23 -24.89 -43.53 -20.08
C LEU A 23 -24.89 -44.27 -18.73
N THR A 24 -24.89 -43.54 -17.60
CA THR A 24 -24.99 -44.11 -16.25
C THR A 24 -26.41 -44.52 -15.83
N GLY A 25 -27.42 -44.39 -16.71
CA GLY A 25 -28.74 -45.03 -16.54
C GLY A 25 -29.91 -44.09 -16.21
N GLU A 26 -29.74 -42.77 -16.22
CA GLU A 26 -30.84 -41.83 -15.97
C GLU A 26 -31.77 -41.59 -17.18
N SER A 27 -33.04 -41.28 -16.92
CA SER A 27 -34.06 -41.13 -17.95
C SER A 27 -33.90 -39.86 -18.80
N LYS A 28 -33.89 -40.03 -20.14
CA LYS A 28 -33.81 -38.96 -21.15
C LYS A 28 -34.87 -37.85 -20.97
N ALA A 29 -35.99 -38.15 -20.32
CA ALA A 29 -37.06 -37.19 -20.04
C ALA A 29 -36.66 -36.14 -18.99
N VAL A 30 -35.81 -36.52 -18.02
CA VAL A 30 -35.29 -35.64 -16.97
C VAL A 30 -34.30 -34.66 -17.58
N PHE A 31 -33.40 -35.14 -18.44
CA PHE A 31 -32.42 -34.29 -19.12
C PHE A 31 -33.01 -33.29 -20.10
N ALA A 32 -34.07 -33.68 -20.83
CA ALA A 32 -34.77 -32.77 -21.73
C ALA A 32 -35.36 -31.57 -20.97
N LYS A 33 -35.84 -31.79 -19.73
CA LYS A 33 -36.29 -30.72 -18.82
C LYS A 33 -35.13 -29.96 -18.20
N LYS A 34 -34.11 -30.66 -17.66
CA LYS A 34 -32.91 -30.08 -17.00
C LYS A 34 -32.17 -29.10 -17.91
N PHE A 35 -32.00 -29.45 -19.18
CA PHE A 35 -31.26 -28.64 -20.15
C PHE A 35 -32.14 -27.80 -21.07
N ASN A 36 -33.47 -27.90 -20.93
CA ASN A 36 -34.46 -27.23 -21.78
C ASN A 36 -34.20 -27.44 -23.29
N VAL A 37 -34.01 -28.71 -23.68
CA VAL A 37 -33.75 -29.13 -25.07
C VAL A 37 -34.75 -30.21 -25.50
N PRO A 38 -35.18 -30.22 -26.78
CA PRO A 38 -36.01 -31.29 -27.31
C PRO A 38 -35.33 -32.67 -27.20
N ARG A 39 -36.12 -33.73 -27.01
CA ARG A 39 -35.62 -35.13 -26.99
C ARG A 39 -34.85 -35.51 -28.25
N THR A 40 -35.22 -34.94 -29.40
CA THR A 40 -34.52 -35.14 -30.69
C THR A 40 -33.09 -34.59 -30.66
N THR A 41 -32.84 -33.50 -29.93
CA THR A 41 -31.51 -32.92 -29.75
C THR A 41 -30.61 -33.81 -28.89
N LEU A 42 -31.16 -34.43 -27.85
CA LEU A 42 -30.42 -35.40 -27.03
C LEU A 42 -30.03 -36.66 -27.81
N ASN A 43 -30.93 -37.16 -28.68
CA ASN A 43 -30.60 -38.30 -29.56
C ASN A 43 -29.46 -37.96 -30.52
N SER A 44 -29.48 -36.77 -31.12
CA SER A 44 -28.39 -36.30 -31.99
C SER A 44 -27.04 -36.18 -31.25
N TRP A 45 -27.04 -35.86 -29.95
CA TRP A 45 -25.82 -35.86 -29.14
C TRP A 45 -25.31 -37.28 -28.89
N LEU A 46 -26.19 -38.24 -28.60
CA LEU A 46 -25.83 -39.64 -28.43
C LEU A 46 -25.31 -40.28 -29.73
N GLU A 47 -25.86 -39.90 -30.88
CA GLU A 47 -25.38 -40.36 -32.20
C GLU A 47 -23.98 -39.81 -32.53
N ASN A 48 -23.65 -38.61 -32.04
CA ASN A 48 -22.32 -37.99 -32.22
C ASN A 48 -21.45 -38.10 -30.96
N LYS A 49 -21.75 -39.03 -30.05
CA LYS A 49 -21.11 -39.11 -28.72
C LYS A 49 -19.60 -39.24 -28.80
N ASP A 50 -19.08 -40.07 -29.71
CA ASP A 50 -17.66 -40.37 -29.80
C ASP A 50 -16.88 -39.11 -30.22
N LYS A 51 -17.41 -38.34 -31.18
CA LYS A 51 -16.85 -37.04 -31.59
C LYS A 51 -16.92 -35.95 -30.52
N ILE A 52 -17.86 -36.04 -29.58
CA ILE A 52 -18.04 -35.06 -28.49
C ILE A 52 -17.10 -35.41 -27.32
N LEU A 53 -16.89 -36.70 -27.05
CA LEU A 53 -16.03 -37.19 -25.98
C LEU A 53 -14.53 -37.14 -26.36
N ASP A 54 -14.17 -37.47 -27.61
CA ASP A 54 -12.79 -37.36 -28.12
C ASP A 54 -12.23 -35.95 -28.00
N VAL A 55 -13.07 -34.91 -28.12
CA VAL A 55 -12.67 -33.50 -27.99
C VAL A 55 -12.32 -33.11 -26.55
N ILE A 56 -12.69 -33.92 -25.56
CA ILE A 56 -12.46 -33.67 -24.14
C ILE A 56 -11.33 -34.55 -23.58
N ASP A 57 -11.12 -35.74 -24.14
CA ASP A 57 -10.08 -36.68 -23.72
C ASP A 57 -8.67 -36.24 -24.16
N VAL A 58 -8.58 -35.41 -25.21
CA VAL A 58 -7.36 -34.66 -25.51
C VAL A 58 -7.36 -33.42 -24.62
N ASP A 59 -6.39 -33.34 -23.71
CA ASP A 59 -6.09 -32.28 -22.72
C ASP A 59 -6.21 -30.84 -23.27
N THR A 60 -7.44 -30.39 -23.57
CA THR A 60 -7.67 -29.19 -24.37
C THR A 60 -8.70 -28.25 -23.78
N PHE A 61 -8.39 -26.97 -23.96
CA PHE A 61 -9.08 -25.76 -23.52
C PHE A 61 -10.49 -25.55 -24.16
N SER A 62 -11.23 -26.62 -24.45
CA SER A 62 -12.41 -26.63 -25.34
C SER A 62 -13.77 -26.73 -24.64
N VAL A 63 -13.79 -26.83 -23.31
CA VAL A 63 -14.99 -27.16 -22.51
C VAL A 63 -16.14 -26.15 -22.68
N ASN A 64 -15.84 -24.87 -22.92
CA ASN A 64 -16.83 -23.79 -22.97
C ASN A 64 -17.46 -23.54 -24.37
N ARG A 65 -17.00 -24.23 -25.41
CA ARG A 65 -17.41 -23.98 -26.82
C ARG A 65 -18.76 -24.58 -27.17
N LYS A 66 -19.53 -23.98 -28.09
CA LYS A 66 -20.89 -24.44 -28.47
C LYS A 66 -20.97 -25.28 -29.76
N ARG A 67 -19.99 -25.13 -30.68
CA ARG A 67 -19.92 -25.82 -31.99
C ARG A 67 -18.47 -26.26 -32.27
N ILE A 68 -18.31 -27.45 -32.86
CA ILE A 68 -17.03 -27.91 -33.40
C ILE A 68 -16.81 -27.18 -34.72
N GLN A 69 -15.73 -26.42 -34.83
CA GLN A 69 -15.39 -25.63 -36.02
C GLN A 69 -14.05 -26.13 -36.55
N THR A 70 -14.09 -26.80 -37.70
CA THR A 70 -12.91 -27.38 -38.35
C THR A 70 -12.13 -26.29 -39.09
N SER A 71 -10.82 -26.22 -38.87
CA SER A 71 -9.90 -25.43 -39.68
C SER A 71 -9.65 -26.11 -41.03
N THR A 72 -9.30 -25.34 -42.06
CA THR A 72 -8.68 -25.89 -43.27
C THR A 72 -7.31 -26.51 -42.99
N HIS A 73 -6.68 -26.18 -41.85
CA HIS A 73 -5.36 -26.66 -41.42
C HIS A 73 -5.39 -27.26 -40.00
N SER A 74 -6.38 -28.11 -39.70
CA SER A 74 -6.55 -28.71 -38.36
C SER A 74 -5.31 -29.49 -37.89
N ASP A 75 -4.54 -30.07 -38.81
CA ASP A 75 -3.34 -30.85 -38.46
C ASP A 75 -2.28 -29.95 -37.83
N ILE A 76 -1.98 -28.80 -38.45
CA ILE A 76 -1.03 -27.81 -37.93
C ILE A 76 -1.48 -27.30 -36.55
N GLU A 77 -2.78 -27.09 -36.35
CA GLU A 77 -3.32 -26.62 -35.07
C GLU A 77 -3.16 -27.64 -33.95
N ASN A 78 -3.39 -28.93 -34.25
CA ASN A 78 -3.24 -30.00 -33.28
C ASN A 78 -1.77 -30.14 -32.83
N TYR A 79 -0.82 -30.11 -33.76
CA TYR A 79 0.61 -30.14 -33.42
C TYR A 79 1.06 -28.89 -32.66
N LEU A 80 0.58 -27.72 -33.06
CA LEU A 80 0.88 -26.47 -32.38
C LEU A 80 0.32 -26.43 -30.95
N LEU A 81 -0.88 -26.98 -30.76
CA LEU A 81 -1.52 -27.08 -29.45
C LEU A 81 -0.79 -28.06 -28.53
N ALA A 82 -0.44 -29.26 -29.03
CA ALA A 82 0.32 -30.25 -28.27
C ALA A 82 1.67 -29.69 -27.83
N TRP A 83 2.38 -29.01 -28.74
CA TRP A 83 3.63 -28.34 -28.41
C TRP A 83 3.46 -27.21 -27.39
N LEU A 84 2.39 -26.41 -27.49
CA LEU A 84 2.09 -25.36 -26.51
C LEU A 84 1.79 -25.93 -25.13
N CYS A 85 1.08 -27.06 -25.05
CA CYS A 85 0.84 -27.77 -23.78
C CYS A 85 2.16 -28.25 -23.16
N GLN A 86 3.07 -28.81 -23.96
CA GLN A 86 4.39 -29.22 -23.50
C GLN A 86 5.26 -28.05 -23.03
N ALA A 87 5.29 -26.94 -23.78
CA ALA A 87 6.03 -25.74 -23.39
C ALA A 87 5.51 -25.13 -22.08
N ARG A 88 4.19 -25.16 -21.87
CA ARG A 88 3.56 -24.73 -20.60
C ARG A 88 3.87 -25.66 -19.44
N ALA A 89 3.94 -26.98 -19.67
CA ALA A 89 4.35 -27.95 -18.64
C ALA A 89 5.80 -27.73 -18.16
N GLN A 90 6.64 -27.11 -18.99
CA GLN A 90 8.02 -26.73 -18.65
C GLN A 90 8.15 -25.27 -18.21
N SER A 91 7.04 -24.58 -17.91
CA SER A 91 7.01 -23.17 -17.48
C SER A 91 7.62 -22.18 -18.48
N ILE A 92 7.65 -22.51 -19.77
CA ILE A 92 8.19 -21.63 -20.82
C ILE A 92 7.11 -20.65 -21.27
N LEU A 93 7.42 -19.35 -21.21
CA LEU A 93 6.54 -18.29 -21.70
C LEU A 93 6.58 -18.23 -23.24
N VAL A 94 5.50 -18.70 -23.88
CA VAL A 94 5.37 -18.66 -25.34
C VAL A 94 4.57 -17.43 -25.77
N GLY A 95 5.28 -16.43 -26.32
CA GLY A 95 4.67 -15.24 -26.92
C GLY A 95 4.04 -15.49 -28.29
N GLY A 96 3.25 -14.53 -28.77
CA GLY A 96 2.61 -14.58 -30.10
C GLY A 96 3.57 -14.83 -31.27
N PRO A 97 4.72 -14.13 -31.37
CA PRO A 97 5.68 -14.34 -32.45
C PRO A 97 6.31 -15.74 -32.45
N ILE A 98 6.62 -16.28 -31.26
CA ILE A 98 7.18 -17.63 -31.10
C ILE A 98 6.16 -18.69 -31.56
N LEU A 99 4.89 -18.47 -31.23
CA LEU A 99 3.79 -19.35 -31.63
C LEU A 99 3.57 -19.34 -33.15
N ALA A 100 3.69 -18.17 -33.79
CA ALA A 100 3.58 -18.04 -35.24
C ALA A 100 4.71 -18.75 -35.97
N GLU A 101 5.94 -18.55 -35.52
CA GLU A 101 7.13 -19.20 -36.07
C GLU A 101 7.04 -20.72 -35.95
N LYS A 102 6.57 -21.21 -34.80
CA LYS A 102 6.37 -22.65 -34.60
C LYS A 102 5.29 -23.24 -35.52
N ALA A 103 4.22 -22.49 -35.80
CA ALA A 103 3.18 -22.91 -36.73
C ALA A 103 3.73 -23.08 -38.16
N ASN A 104 4.56 -22.12 -38.61
CA ASN A 104 5.22 -22.19 -39.91
C ASN A 104 6.21 -23.37 -39.99
N GLN A 105 6.95 -23.65 -38.91
CA GLN A 105 7.84 -24.83 -38.84
C GLN A 105 7.07 -26.14 -38.97
N PHE A 106 5.92 -26.28 -38.30
CA PHE A 106 5.08 -27.47 -38.46
C PHE A 106 4.50 -27.58 -39.87
N ALA A 107 4.13 -26.46 -40.49
CA ALA A 107 3.67 -26.46 -41.88
C ALA A 107 4.76 -26.95 -42.86
N ALA A 108 6.00 -26.50 -42.67
CA ALA A 108 7.14 -26.94 -43.47
C ALA A 108 7.43 -28.44 -43.27
N GLN A 109 7.35 -28.94 -42.03
CA GLN A 109 7.57 -30.35 -41.70
C GLN A 109 6.47 -31.26 -42.25
N LEU A 110 5.24 -30.77 -42.34
CA LEU A 110 4.09 -31.49 -42.89
C LEU A 110 3.97 -31.34 -44.42
N GLY A 111 4.88 -30.62 -45.07
CA GLY A 111 4.88 -30.42 -46.52
C GLY A 111 3.74 -29.52 -47.04
N VAL A 112 3.17 -28.67 -46.18
CA VAL A 112 2.07 -27.76 -46.55
C VAL A 112 2.66 -26.46 -47.09
N ALA A 113 3.00 -26.46 -48.39
CA ALA A 113 3.72 -25.35 -49.04
C ALA A 113 2.98 -24.01 -49.12
N ASN A 114 1.65 -24.00 -48.95
CA ASN A 114 0.80 -22.81 -49.10
C ASN A 114 0.31 -22.24 -47.76
N PHE A 115 0.89 -22.68 -46.63
CA PHE A 115 0.50 -22.15 -45.33
C PHE A 115 1.44 -21.02 -44.90
N GLU A 116 0.85 -19.87 -44.58
CA GLU A 116 1.52 -18.77 -43.90
C GLU A 116 0.72 -18.42 -42.65
N CYS A 117 1.38 -18.42 -41.49
CA CYS A 117 0.77 -18.04 -40.23
C CYS A 117 0.48 -16.53 -40.19
N THR A 118 -0.62 -16.10 -40.81
CA THR A 118 -1.10 -14.71 -40.74
C THR A 118 -1.51 -14.33 -39.32
N ASN A 119 -1.45 -13.03 -39.00
CA ASN A 119 -1.95 -12.50 -37.72
C ASN A 119 -3.43 -12.90 -37.50
N GLY A 120 -4.24 -12.87 -38.56
CA GLY A 120 -5.63 -13.32 -38.51
C GLY A 120 -5.77 -14.80 -38.14
N TRP A 121 -4.97 -15.69 -38.75
CA TRP A 121 -4.98 -17.11 -38.40
C TRP A 121 -4.57 -17.36 -36.95
N LEU A 122 -3.54 -16.65 -36.47
CA LEU A 122 -3.04 -16.75 -35.09
C LEU A 122 -4.07 -16.27 -34.05
N GLU A 123 -4.74 -15.15 -34.32
CA GLU A 123 -5.81 -14.66 -33.45
C GLU A 123 -6.99 -15.65 -33.41
N HIS A 124 -7.37 -16.21 -34.55
CA HIS A 124 -8.39 -17.24 -34.62
C HIS A 124 -7.93 -18.53 -33.92
N PHE A 125 -6.66 -18.93 -34.00
CA PHE A 125 -6.11 -20.05 -33.23
C PHE A 125 -6.18 -19.81 -31.72
N LYS A 126 -5.73 -18.63 -31.25
CA LYS A 126 -5.81 -18.27 -29.83
C LYS A 126 -7.24 -18.23 -29.31
N ALA A 127 -8.14 -17.62 -30.08
CA ALA A 127 -9.57 -17.63 -29.80
C ALA A 127 -10.15 -19.06 -29.88
N ARG A 128 -9.59 -19.94 -30.72
CA ARG A 128 -9.96 -21.35 -30.86
C ARG A 128 -9.40 -22.29 -29.79
N HIS A 129 -8.53 -21.83 -28.91
CA HIS A 129 -8.05 -22.64 -27.79
C HIS A 129 -8.09 -21.89 -26.47
N ASP A 130 -8.90 -20.82 -26.39
CA ASP A 130 -9.04 -19.98 -25.20
C ASP A 130 -7.69 -19.51 -24.63
N ILE A 131 -6.73 -19.29 -25.53
CA ILE A 131 -5.37 -18.83 -25.19
C ILE A 131 -5.44 -17.32 -25.02
N SER A 132 -5.84 -16.88 -23.83
CA SER A 132 -5.75 -15.47 -23.46
C SER A 132 -4.28 -15.06 -23.26
N SER A 133 -3.95 -13.80 -23.57
CA SER A 133 -2.65 -13.18 -23.29
C SER A 133 -2.42 -12.90 -21.80
N ARG A 134 -3.27 -13.42 -20.91
CA ARG A 134 -3.12 -13.21 -19.46
C ARG A 134 -2.10 -14.21 -18.93
N LEU A 135 -1.13 -13.69 -18.17
CA LEU A 135 -0.30 -14.47 -17.27
C LEU A 135 -1.23 -15.29 -16.37
N VAL A 136 -1.39 -16.58 -16.64
CA VAL A 136 -2.04 -17.51 -15.72
C VAL A 136 -0.92 -18.23 -14.98
N CYS A 137 -0.49 -17.66 -13.86
CA CYS A 137 0.15 -18.45 -12.80
C CYS A 137 -0.92 -19.40 -12.25
N ARG A 138 -0.71 -20.70 -12.41
CA ARG A 138 -1.70 -21.77 -12.19
C ARG A 138 -1.72 -22.25 -10.72
N GLU A 139 -1.73 -21.34 -9.76
CA GLU A 139 -1.92 -21.67 -8.34
C GLU A 139 -3.31 -21.27 -7.84
N ALA A 140 -4.36 -21.49 -8.63
CA ALA A 140 -5.72 -21.26 -8.17
C ALA A 140 -6.55 -22.54 -8.32
N ASN A 141 -7.01 -23.06 -7.17
CA ASN A 141 -8.18 -23.94 -6.96
C ASN A 141 -7.97 -25.41 -6.54
N SER A 142 -6.90 -25.78 -5.81
CA SER A 142 -6.82 -27.16 -5.27
C SER A 142 -6.71 -27.29 -3.75
N ALA A 143 -6.53 -26.20 -3.00
CA ALA A 143 -6.41 -26.27 -1.54
C ALA A 143 -7.78 -26.04 -0.87
N PRO A 144 -8.25 -26.97 0.00
CA PRO A 144 -9.46 -26.77 0.80
C PRO A 144 -9.38 -25.49 1.64
N GLN A 145 -10.44 -24.68 1.62
CA GLN A 145 -10.47 -23.39 2.32
C GLN A 145 -10.19 -23.51 3.82
N LEU A 146 -10.62 -24.62 4.45
CA LEU A 146 -10.34 -24.91 5.85
C LEU A 146 -8.84 -25.10 6.12
N GLN A 147 -8.13 -25.83 5.28
CA GLN A 147 -6.67 -26.01 5.39
C GLN A 147 -5.91 -24.71 5.15
N ILE A 148 -6.37 -23.87 4.21
CA ILE A 148 -5.79 -22.52 4.00
C ILE A 148 -5.97 -21.67 5.26
N ASN A 149 -7.15 -21.71 5.87
CA ASN A 149 -7.44 -20.92 7.07
C ASN A 149 -6.66 -21.42 8.29
N GLU A 150 -6.54 -22.74 8.50
CA GLU A 150 -5.71 -23.33 9.55
C GLU A 150 -4.22 -23.02 9.35
N TRP A 151 -3.72 -23.16 8.11
CA TRP A 151 -2.36 -22.82 7.77
C TRP A 151 -2.07 -21.33 8.00
N LYS A 152 -2.98 -20.43 7.60
CA LYS A 152 -2.87 -18.98 7.87
C LYS A 152 -2.85 -18.66 9.37
N SER A 153 -3.71 -19.30 10.16
CA SER A 153 -3.88 -18.97 11.58
C SER A 153 -2.82 -19.57 12.48
N MET A 154 -2.26 -20.74 12.12
CA MET A 154 -1.26 -21.43 12.96
C MET A 154 0.13 -21.38 12.35
N THR A 155 0.28 -21.95 11.14
CA THR A 155 1.61 -22.16 10.54
C THR A 155 2.23 -20.86 10.05
N LEU A 156 1.48 -20.04 9.32
CA LEU A 156 1.96 -18.76 8.82
C LEU A 156 2.27 -17.80 9.97
N VAL A 157 1.43 -17.73 11.00
CA VAL A 157 1.72 -16.91 12.20
C VAL A 157 2.99 -17.38 12.88
N ALA A 158 3.17 -18.68 13.09
CA ALA A 158 4.37 -19.25 13.72
C ALA A 158 5.63 -19.03 12.88
N ILE A 159 5.54 -19.09 11.55
CA ILE A 159 6.64 -18.77 10.64
C ILE A 159 6.95 -17.28 10.70
N LEU A 160 5.95 -16.40 10.56
CA LEU A 160 6.14 -14.95 10.58
C LEU A 160 6.68 -14.45 11.93
N ALA A 161 6.31 -15.09 13.04
CA ALA A 161 6.87 -14.79 14.36
C ALA A 161 8.39 -15.05 14.46
N GLN A 162 8.96 -15.85 13.56
CA GLN A 162 10.40 -16.10 13.50
C GLN A 162 11.16 -15.05 12.66
N TYR A 163 10.45 -14.18 11.93
CA TYR A 163 11.07 -13.11 11.16
C TYR A 163 10.99 -11.79 11.91
N GLU A 164 12.13 -11.12 12.07
CA GLU A 164 12.17 -9.73 12.51
C GLU A 164 11.40 -8.86 11.50
N LEU A 165 10.58 -7.92 11.98
CA LEU A 165 9.92 -6.91 11.16
C LEU A 165 10.95 -5.88 10.66
N LYS A 166 11.88 -6.34 9.82
CA LYS A 166 13.04 -5.60 9.36
C LYS A 166 12.96 -5.41 7.84
N PRO A 167 12.97 -4.17 7.33
CA PRO A 167 13.05 -3.91 5.90
C PRO A 167 14.25 -4.58 5.26
N HIS A 168 14.08 -5.14 4.06
CA HIS A 168 15.17 -5.79 3.31
C HIS A 168 16.37 -4.86 3.08
N CYS A 169 16.16 -3.56 2.94
CA CYS A 169 17.24 -2.57 2.80
C CYS A 169 18.16 -2.49 4.04
N PHE A 170 17.79 -3.09 5.17
CA PHE A 170 18.64 -3.19 6.36
C PHE A 170 19.44 -4.50 6.43
N ASN A 171 19.43 -5.33 5.39
CA ASN A 171 20.23 -6.55 5.35
C ASN A 171 21.72 -6.21 5.49
N GLY A 172 22.40 -6.88 6.43
CA GLY A 172 23.80 -6.59 6.78
C GLY A 172 24.03 -5.33 7.63
N ILE A 173 22.98 -4.59 7.99
CA ILE A 173 23.07 -3.38 8.81
C ILE A 173 22.63 -3.69 10.24
N GLN A 174 23.43 -3.23 11.20
CA GLN A 174 23.08 -3.23 12.62
C GLN A 174 22.13 -2.06 12.90
N ILE A 175 20.90 -2.36 13.32
CA ILE A 175 19.83 -1.35 13.51
C ILE A 175 20.24 -0.28 14.54
N ASN A 176 20.94 -0.67 15.61
CA ASN A 176 21.46 0.23 16.63
C ASN A 176 22.54 1.22 16.14
N ARG A 177 23.06 1.04 14.91
CA ARG A 177 24.00 1.98 14.27
C ARG A 177 23.30 2.98 13.35
N LEU A 178 21.99 2.85 13.14
CA LEU A 178 21.25 3.84 12.40
C LEU A 178 21.28 5.19 13.15
N PRO A 179 21.27 6.33 12.43
CA PRO A 179 21.26 7.66 13.05
C PRO A 179 19.91 8.01 13.71
N VAL A 180 18.99 7.05 13.78
CA VAL A 180 17.64 7.17 14.33
C VAL A 180 17.32 5.93 15.14
N GLN A 181 16.41 6.05 16.10
CA GLN A 181 15.79 4.89 16.75
C GLN A 181 14.71 4.36 15.80
N TYR A 182 14.93 3.15 15.27
CA TYR A 182 13.98 2.51 14.37
C TYR A 182 13.07 1.55 15.14
N MET A 183 11.76 1.73 15.00
CA MET A 183 10.73 0.83 15.52
C MET A 183 9.84 0.37 14.37
N ALA A 184 9.56 -0.93 14.31
CA ALA A 184 8.67 -1.49 13.31
C ALA A 184 7.23 -1.53 13.82
N ASN A 185 6.29 -1.03 13.03
CA ASN A 185 4.86 -1.05 13.33
C ASN A 185 4.06 -1.44 12.08
N LYS A 186 2.89 -2.05 12.28
CA LYS A 186 1.95 -2.37 11.19
C LYS A 186 1.35 -1.11 10.55
N LYS A 187 1.28 -0.02 11.32
CA LYS A 187 0.89 1.30 10.84
C LYS A 187 2.14 2.16 10.64
N ALA A 188 2.15 2.99 9.61
CA ALA A 188 3.26 3.89 9.30
C ALA A 188 3.32 5.14 10.22
N TRP A 189 2.57 5.13 11.32
CA TRP A 189 2.46 6.24 12.27
C TRP A 189 2.82 5.81 13.69
N MET A 190 3.08 6.81 14.55
CA MET A 190 3.39 6.59 15.96
C MET A 190 2.16 6.05 16.70
N VAL A 191 2.39 5.12 17.61
CA VAL A 191 1.36 4.56 18.50
C VAL A 191 1.77 4.76 19.96
N SER A 192 0.79 4.81 20.86
CA SER A 192 0.98 5.13 22.27
C SER A 192 2.05 4.27 22.95
N THR A 193 2.12 2.97 22.64
CA THR A 193 3.14 2.05 23.19
C THR A 193 4.56 2.41 22.75
N ILE A 194 4.75 2.77 21.48
CA ILE A 194 6.06 3.20 20.96
C ILE A 194 6.45 4.54 21.57
N PHE A 195 5.49 5.45 21.73
CA PHE A 195 5.73 6.75 22.36
C PHE A 195 6.15 6.60 23.83
N GLU A 196 5.50 5.70 24.59
CA GLU A 196 5.86 5.41 25.98
C GLU A 196 7.31 4.94 26.11
N GLU A 197 7.73 3.99 25.27
CA GLU A 197 9.12 3.52 25.21
C GLU A 197 10.09 4.66 24.84
N TYR A 198 9.71 5.49 23.87
CA TYR A 198 10.51 6.63 23.43
C TYR A 198 10.71 7.66 24.54
N VAL A 199 9.67 8.00 25.30
CA VAL A 199 9.75 8.95 26.43
C VAL A 199 10.69 8.43 27.51
N CYS A 200 10.68 7.12 27.78
CA CYS A 200 11.55 6.51 28.79
C CYS A 200 13.05 6.58 28.44
N ALA A 201 13.42 6.81 27.18
CA ALA A 201 14.80 6.94 26.76
C ALA A 201 15.44 8.29 27.18
N PHE A 202 14.63 9.31 27.48
CA PHE A 202 15.12 10.63 27.86
C PHE A 202 15.59 10.70 29.32
N LYS A 203 16.53 11.60 29.59
CA LYS A 203 17.08 11.83 30.93
C LYS A 203 16.99 13.30 31.31
N LYS A 204 16.29 13.60 32.41
CA LYS A 204 16.21 14.92 33.08
C LYS A 204 15.78 16.05 32.13
N VAL A 205 14.58 15.94 31.56
CA VAL A 205 14.01 16.94 30.64
C VAL A 205 12.56 17.26 30.94
N VAL A 206 12.10 18.42 30.49
CA VAL A 206 10.67 18.69 30.29
C VAL A 206 10.38 18.41 28.82
N LEU A 207 9.48 17.46 28.55
CA LEU A 207 9.05 17.15 27.20
C LEU A 207 7.68 17.77 26.96
N ILE A 208 7.61 18.68 26.00
CA ILE A 208 6.38 19.40 25.65
C ILE A 208 5.78 18.76 24.41
N VAL A 209 4.53 18.33 24.49
CA VAL A 209 3.83 17.61 23.40
C VAL A 209 2.44 18.17 23.16
N ASP A 210 1.90 17.93 21.97
CA ASP A 210 0.51 18.23 21.67
C ASP A 210 -0.45 17.14 22.17
N ASN A 211 -1.75 17.41 22.07
CA ASN A 211 -2.80 16.46 22.48
C ASN A 211 -3.11 15.44 21.37
N CYS A 212 -2.08 14.82 20.80
CA CYS A 212 -2.22 13.73 19.83
C CYS A 212 -2.61 12.42 20.53
N PRO A 213 -3.48 11.57 19.95
CA PRO A 213 -3.82 10.24 20.49
C PRO A 213 -2.61 9.31 20.71
N ALA A 214 -1.55 9.50 19.92
CA ALA A 214 -0.30 8.77 20.09
C ALA A 214 0.49 9.20 21.34
N HIS A 215 0.13 10.30 21.99
CA HIS A 215 0.78 10.85 23.18
C HIS A 215 -0.09 10.62 24.42
N PRO A 216 -0.12 9.40 24.99
CA PRO A 216 -0.86 9.13 26.22
C PRO A 216 -0.30 9.93 27.40
N ARG A 217 -1.11 10.14 28.42
CA ARG A 217 -0.61 10.62 29.72
C ARG A 217 0.14 9.48 30.40
N ILE A 218 1.44 9.66 30.61
CA ILE A 218 2.32 8.67 31.23
C ILE A 218 2.55 9.05 32.69
N THR A 219 2.28 8.13 33.62
CA THR A 219 2.54 8.30 35.06
C THR A 219 3.83 7.58 35.47
N GLY A 220 4.40 7.95 36.62
CA GLY A 220 5.58 7.26 37.17
C GLY A 220 6.93 7.59 36.50
N LEU A 221 6.97 8.60 35.61
CA LEU A 221 8.22 9.09 35.03
C LEU A 221 9.07 9.79 36.09
N LYS A 222 10.29 9.29 36.33
CA LYS A 222 11.20 9.85 37.34
C LYS A 222 12.08 10.99 36.82
N ALA A 223 12.44 10.93 35.53
CA ALA A 223 13.42 11.82 34.92
C ALA A 223 12.83 12.73 33.84
N VAL A 224 11.57 12.54 33.46
CA VAL A 224 10.92 13.31 32.40
C VAL A 224 9.65 13.92 32.97
N ARG A 225 9.53 15.25 32.85
CA ARG A 225 8.25 15.94 33.07
C ARG A 225 7.55 16.07 31.73
N LEU A 226 6.52 15.26 31.51
CA LEU A 226 5.70 15.34 30.30
C LEU A 226 4.64 16.43 30.47
N GLN A 227 4.68 17.45 29.62
CA GLN A 227 3.76 18.60 29.65
C GLN A 227 3.00 18.67 28.33
N PHE A 228 1.67 18.72 28.41
CA PHE A 228 0.82 18.89 27.24
C PHE A 228 0.57 20.37 26.99
N LEU A 229 0.57 20.76 25.72
CA LEU A 229 0.08 22.05 25.25
C LEU A 229 -1.44 22.13 25.44
N LEU A 230 -1.98 23.35 25.47
CA LEU A 230 -3.43 23.55 25.49
C LEU A 230 -4.06 22.98 24.21
N PRO A 231 -5.29 22.43 24.26
CA PRO A 231 -5.99 21.98 23.07
C PRO A 231 -6.11 23.09 22.01
N ASN A 232 -6.05 22.71 20.72
CA ASN A 232 -6.15 23.63 19.58
C ASN A 232 -5.10 24.76 19.54
N THR A 233 -3.89 24.50 20.03
CA THR A 233 -2.80 25.48 19.96
C THR A 233 -2.32 25.71 18.53
N THR A 234 -2.20 26.98 18.14
CA THR A 234 -1.67 27.43 16.84
C THR A 234 -0.15 27.30 16.79
N SER A 235 0.43 27.38 15.58
CA SER A 235 1.89 27.39 15.34
C SER A 235 2.66 28.40 16.20
N HIS A 236 2.00 29.46 16.70
CA HIS A 236 2.56 30.43 17.63
C HIS A 236 3.10 29.83 18.94
N THR A 237 2.62 28.65 19.34
CA THR A 237 3.00 27.99 20.61
C THR A 237 3.77 26.69 20.41
N LYS A 238 3.94 26.26 19.16
CA LYS A 238 4.59 25.00 18.78
C LYS A 238 5.89 25.30 18.02
N PRO A 239 7.06 25.22 18.68
CA PRO A 239 8.34 25.59 18.05
C PRO A 239 8.66 24.78 16.80
N LEU A 240 8.27 23.50 16.79
CA LEU A 240 8.47 22.60 15.65
C LEU A 240 7.65 23.05 14.42
N ASP A 241 6.38 23.40 14.63
CA ASP A 241 5.42 23.79 13.59
C ASP A 241 5.65 25.23 13.08
N SER A 242 6.51 26.01 13.73
CA SER A 242 6.81 27.39 13.33
C SER A 242 7.68 27.44 12.06
N VAL A 243 8.94 26.99 12.13
CA VAL A 243 9.86 27.00 10.97
C VAL A 243 10.72 25.72 10.90
N ILE A 244 10.93 25.02 12.03
CA ILE A 244 11.84 23.87 12.10
C ILE A 244 11.41 22.76 11.15
N ILE A 245 10.14 22.34 11.19
CA ILE A 245 9.62 21.28 10.30
C ILE A 245 9.72 21.70 8.83
N ARG A 246 9.31 22.93 8.50
CA ARG A 246 9.38 23.43 7.11
C ARG A 246 10.82 23.44 6.58
N ASN A 247 11.76 23.91 7.38
CA ASN A 247 13.19 23.94 7.02
C ASN A 247 13.75 22.52 6.84
N PHE A 248 13.43 21.60 7.75
CA PHE A 248 13.75 20.18 7.61
C PHE A 248 13.19 19.57 6.31
N LYS A 249 11.91 19.83 5.99
CA LYS A 249 11.28 19.35 4.76
C LYS A 249 11.99 19.90 3.53
N ILE A 250 12.28 21.20 3.48
CA ILE A 250 13.04 21.82 2.38
C ILE A 250 14.36 21.08 2.15
N HIS A 251 15.15 20.84 3.21
CA HIS A 251 16.41 20.10 3.10
C HIS A 251 16.22 18.65 2.64
N TYR A 252 15.21 17.96 3.15
CA TYR A 252 14.89 16.59 2.76
C TYR A 252 14.52 16.50 1.27
N HIS A 253 13.60 17.37 0.83
CA HIS A 253 13.11 17.41 -0.54
C HIS A 253 14.18 17.84 -1.54
N HIS A 254 15.05 18.79 -1.16
CA HIS A 254 16.18 19.19 -2.01
C HIS A 254 17.17 18.05 -2.22
N ASP A 255 17.59 17.34 -1.16
CA ASP A 255 18.51 16.20 -1.29
C ASP A 255 17.86 15.03 -2.06
N LEU A 256 16.55 14.82 -1.89
CA LEU A 256 15.78 13.86 -2.68
C LEU A 256 15.82 14.18 -4.17
N VAL A 257 15.50 15.43 -4.55
CA VAL A 257 15.52 15.89 -5.95
C VAL A 257 16.93 15.80 -6.54
N MET A 258 17.96 16.19 -5.79
CA MET A 258 19.35 16.09 -6.25
C MET A 258 19.75 14.64 -6.54
N ARG A 259 19.36 13.69 -5.69
CA ARG A 259 19.63 12.26 -5.94
C ARG A 259 18.86 11.73 -7.15
N MET A 260 17.64 12.21 -7.37
CA MET A 260 16.85 11.86 -8.57
C MET A 260 17.55 12.36 -9.84
N ILE A 261 18.05 13.60 -9.85
CA ILE A 261 18.81 14.17 -10.97
C ILE A 261 20.05 13.31 -11.26
N VAL A 262 20.85 12.99 -10.23
CA VAL A 262 22.05 12.14 -10.39
C VAL A 262 21.71 10.75 -10.94
N ALA A 263 20.58 10.17 -10.53
CA ALA A 263 20.13 8.89 -11.06
C ALA A 263 19.77 8.97 -12.55
N VAL A 264 19.05 10.03 -12.95
CA VAL A 264 18.69 10.31 -14.35
C VAL A 264 19.94 10.53 -15.21
N ASP A 265 20.88 11.36 -14.75
CA ASP A 265 22.15 11.62 -15.46
C ASP A 265 22.99 10.34 -15.62
N SER A 266 22.88 9.42 -14.65
CA SER A 266 23.54 8.12 -14.70
C SER A 266 22.79 7.06 -15.52
N GLY A 267 21.63 7.40 -16.10
CA GLY A 267 20.77 6.44 -16.81
C GLY A 267 20.20 5.33 -15.92
N LYS A 268 20.08 5.57 -14.61
CA LYS A 268 19.61 4.59 -13.63
C LYS A 268 18.21 4.94 -13.14
N ALA A 269 17.41 3.92 -12.86
CA ALA A 269 16.14 4.11 -12.17
C ALA A 269 16.39 4.59 -10.72
N PHE A 270 15.73 5.67 -10.32
CA PHE A 270 15.73 6.11 -8.93
C PHE A 270 14.78 5.24 -8.10
N LYS A 271 15.29 4.66 -7.01
CA LYS A 271 14.49 3.89 -6.06
C LYS A 271 14.73 4.41 -4.65
N LEU A 272 13.66 4.89 -4.02
CA LEU A 272 13.67 5.30 -2.62
C LEU A 272 13.29 4.11 -1.74
N ASP A 273 14.16 3.75 -0.81
CA ASP A 273 13.87 2.79 0.26
C ASP A 273 14.04 3.43 1.64
N VAL A 274 13.66 2.70 2.69
CA VAL A 274 13.67 3.23 4.07
C VAL A 274 15.09 3.64 4.52
N LEU A 275 16.13 2.95 4.07
CA LEU A 275 17.50 3.26 4.45
C LEU A 275 17.96 4.58 3.80
N MET A 276 17.63 4.75 2.52
CA MET A 276 17.87 6.00 1.81
C MET A 276 17.09 7.14 2.47
N SER A 277 15.81 6.94 2.80
CA SER A 277 15.01 7.93 3.53
C SER A 277 15.65 8.33 4.86
N ILE A 278 16.09 7.38 5.68
CA ILE A 278 16.79 7.67 6.95
C ILE A 278 18.08 8.46 6.71
N THR A 279 18.82 8.14 5.65
CA THR A 279 20.05 8.85 5.29
C THR A 279 19.77 10.30 4.89
N ILE A 280 18.74 10.52 4.08
CA ILE A 280 18.28 11.86 3.69
C ILE A 280 17.78 12.63 4.92
N MET A 281 16.95 12.00 5.77
CA MET A 281 16.45 12.60 7.01
C MET A 281 17.60 13.05 7.92
N LYS A 282 18.62 12.22 8.11
CA LYS A 282 19.77 12.59 8.95
C LYS A 282 20.51 13.80 8.37
N LYS A 283 20.77 13.79 7.06
CA LYS A 283 21.42 14.92 6.39
C LYS A 283 20.57 16.20 6.50
N ALA A 284 19.26 16.09 6.31
CA ALA A 284 18.33 17.20 6.43
C ALA A 284 18.33 17.79 7.83
N TRP A 285 18.30 16.93 8.87
CA TRP A 285 18.37 17.37 10.27
C TRP A 285 19.69 18.08 10.60
N ASP A 286 20.82 17.60 10.08
CA ASP A 286 22.13 18.22 10.32
C ASP A 286 22.26 19.61 9.68
N LEU A 287 21.44 19.91 8.67
CA LEU A 287 21.39 21.20 7.99
C LEU A 287 20.47 22.21 8.68
N VAL A 288 19.57 21.76 9.57
CA VAL A 288 18.72 22.67 10.36
C VAL A 288 19.60 23.42 11.36
N GLU A 289 19.75 24.72 11.16
CA GLU A 289 20.64 25.54 11.98
C GLU A 289 20.16 25.65 13.44
N LYS A 290 21.12 25.54 14.37
CA LYS A 290 20.87 25.74 15.82
C LYS A 290 20.26 27.11 16.12
N LYS A 291 20.64 28.15 15.36
CA LYS A 291 20.09 29.51 15.49
C LYS A 291 18.60 29.54 15.14
N THR A 292 18.20 28.87 14.06
CA THR A 292 16.78 28.72 13.66
C THR A 292 15.98 28.04 14.76
N ILE A 293 16.49 26.95 15.32
CA ILE A 293 15.85 26.25 16.44
C ILE A 293 15.68 27.20 17.64
N ALA A 294 16.76 27.86 18.08
CA ALA A 294 16.69 28.78 19.22
C ALA A 294 15.69 29.94 18.99
N ASN A 295 15.63 30.48 17.78
CA ASN A 295 14.70 31.55 17.42
C ASN A 295 13.24 31.08 17.44
N CYS A 296 12.94 29.87 16.95
CA CYS A 296 11.60 29.29 17.02
C CYS A 296 11.14 29.11 18.47
N PHE A 297 12.01 28.59 19.34
CA PHE A 297 11.70 28.46 20.77
C PHE A 297 11.48 29.83 21.41
N ARG A 298 12.31 30.84 21.08
CA ARG A 298 12.14 32.20 21.60
C ARG A 298 10.81 32.83 21.18
N HIS A 299 10.46 32.69 19.91
CA HIS A 299 9.20 33.24 19.39
C HIS A 299 7.97 32.57 20.03
N CYS A 300 8.05 31.29 20.36
CA CYS A 300 6.99 30.58 21.08
C CYS A 300 6.98 30.85 22.59
N GLY A 301 7.82 31.77 23.09
CA GLY A 301 7.85 32.17 24.50
C GLY A 301 8.65 31.23 25.41
N PHE A 302 9.45 30.32 24.87
CA PHE A 302 10.34 29.44 25.64
C PHE A 302 11.66 30.13 25.97
N THR A 303 11.60 31.30 26.62
CA THR A 303 12.78 32.02 27.14
C THR A 303 12.60 32.42 28.60
N CYS A 304 13.73 32.51 29.31
CA CYS A 304 13.78 33.08 30.66
C CYS A 304 13.86 34.62 30.65
N GLU A 305 14.18 35.21 29.49
CA GLU A 305 14.35 36.66 29.30
C GLU A 305 13.25 37.20 28.38
N GLN A 306 12.59 38.29 28.80
CA GLN A 306 11.68 39.05 27.95
C GLN A 306 12.49 39.72 26.83
N PRO A 307 12.10 39.60 25.55
CA PRO A 307 12.89 40.16 24.45
C PRO A 307 12.93 41.68 24.54
N ALA A 308 14.12 42.23 24.81
CA ALA A 308 14.40 43.65 24.63
C ALA A 308 14.47 43.95 23.13
N GLY A 309 13.38 44.46 22.56
CA GLY A 309 13.37 45.38 21.41
C GLY A 309 14.00 44.94 20.08
N GLU A 310 14.41 43.68 19.89
CA GLU A 310 14.80 43.20 18.56
C GLU A 310 13.61 42.51 17.89
N ASP A 311 13.15 43.10 16.79
CA ASP A 311 12.25 42.48 15.82
C ASP A 311 12.87 41.14 15.37
N ASN A 312 12.49 40.05 16.03
CA ASN A 312 12.90 38.69 15.66
C ASN A 312 12.16 38.31 14.38
N VAL A 313 12.72 38.70 13.22
CA VAL A 313 12.20 38.29 11.91
C VAL A 313 12.39 36.77 11.76
N LEU A 314 11.34 36.01 12.10
CA LEU A 314 11.18 34.64 11.65
C LEU A 314 10.88 34.69 10.15
N GLY A 315 11.88 34.38 9.32
CA GLY A 315 11.68 34.40 7.87
C GLY A 315 12.87 34.83 7.02
N VAL A 316 14.08 34.96 7.59
CA VAL A 316 15.27 34.99 6.73
C VAL A 316 15.33 33.64 6.02
N GLU A 317 15.04 33.64 4.72
CA GLU A 317 15.20 32.46 3.88
C GLU A 317 16.62 31.93 4.05
N SER A 318 16.76 30.68 4.49
CA SER A 318 18.07 30.07 4.57
C SER A 318 18.70 30.01 3.18
N GLU A 319 20.03 30.09 3.10
CA GLU A 319 20.75 29.93 1.82
C GLU A 319 20.30 28.67 1.07
N GLU A 320 19.97 27.60 1.79
CA GLU A 320 19.51 26.36 1.21
C GLU A 320 18.07 26.42 0.68
N SER A 321 17.18 27.20 1.33
CA SER A 321 15.83 27.47 0.79
C SER A 321 15.94 28.16 -0.58
N SER A 322 16.86 29.12 -0.70
CA SER A 322 17.18 29.76 -1.97
C SER A 322 17.76 28.77 -2.98
N ARG A 323 18.71 27.92 -2.59
CA ARG A 323 19.25 26.85 -3.48
C ARG A 323 18.18 25.89 -3.98
N PHE A 324 17.25 25.49 -3.12
CA PHE A 324 16.16 24.61 -3.53
C PHE A 324 15.24 25.31 -4.53
N SER A 325 14.86 26.56 -4.27
CA SER A 325 14.06 27.36 -5.19
C SER A 325 14.74 27.50 -6.57
N ASN A 326 16.02 27.85 -6.58
CA ASN A 326 16.83 27.90 -7.82
C ASN A 326 16.86 26.56 -8.56
N THR A 327 16.93 25.44 -7.85
CA THR A 327 16.90 24.10 -8.45
C THR A 327 15.55 23.83 -9.12
N ILE A 328 14.44 24.15 -8.44
CA ILE A 328 13.09 24.00 -9.00
C ILE A 328 12.92 24.87 -10.24
N ASP A 329 13.38 26.11 -10.21
CA ASP A 329 13.28 27.01 -11.37
C ASP A 329 14.06 26.47 -12.58
N GLN A 330 15.26 25.91 -12.36
CA GLN A 330 15.99 25.22 -13.43
C GLN A 330 15.22 24.02 -13.98
N LEU A 331 14.62 23.20 -13.11
CA LEU A 331 13.80 22.05 -13.53
C LEU A 331 12.56 22.47 -14.32
N ARG A 332 11.95 23.61 -13.98
CA ARG A 332 10.84 24.21 -14.75
C ARG A 332 11.29 24.63 -16.14
N ILE A 333 12.45 25.28 -16.26
CA ILE A 333 13.00 25.74 -17.54
C ILE A 333 13.23 24.56 -18.50
N ILE A 334 13.74 23.43 -18.00
CA ILE A 334 14.00 22.22 -18.80
C ILE A 334 12.78 21.31 -18.95
N GLY A 335 11.61 21.70 -18.42
CA GLY A 335 10.36 20.95 -18.57
C GLY A 335 10.29 19.64 -17.76
N LEU A 336 11.11 19.49 -16.72
CA LEU A 336 11.09 18.32 -15.84
C LEU A 336 10.26 18.52 -14.55
N TRP A 337 9.87 19.76 -14.25
CA TRP A 337 8.97 20.06 -13.13
C TRP A 337 7.50 20.14 -13.61
N PRO A 338 6.53 19.53 -12.91
CA PRO A 338 5.11 19.62 -13.27
C PRO A 338 4.61 21.07 -13.25
N THR A 339 3.84 21.47 -14.26
CA THR A 339 3.37 22.86 -14.42
C THR A 339 2.35 23.29 -13.38
N ASP A 340 1.69 22.33 -12.73
CA ASP A 340 0.59 22.51 -11.78
C ASP A 340 1.01 22.33 -10.31
N VAL A 341 2.29 22.09 -10.05
CA VAL A 341 2.81 21.86 -8.69
C VAL A 341 3.67 23.04 -8.26
N SER A 342 3.27 23.75 -7.20
CA SER A 342 4.12 24.77 -6.60
C SER A 342 5.24 24.14 -5.74
N GLN A 343 6.23 24.96 -5.37
CA GLN A 343 7.27 24.51 -4.43
C GLN A 343 6.67 24.14 -3.07
N ASP A 344 5.69 24.91 -2.59
CA ASP A 344 5.00 24.65 -1.32
C ASP A 344 4.17 23.37 -1.40
N ASP A 345 3.45 23.13 -2.50
CA ASP A 345 2.69 21.88 -2.69
C ASP A 345 3.60 20.65 -2.65
N PHE A 346 4.81 20.76 -3.18
CA PHE A 346 5.78 19.67 -3.13
C PHE A 346 6.38 19.46 -1.74
N ILE A 347 6.66 20.54 -1.01
CA ILE A 347 7.15 20.50 0.38
C ILE A 347 6.10 19.89 1.28
N ASP A 348 4.82 20.22 1.07
CA ASP A 348 3.70 19.79 1.91
C ASP A 348 2.91 18.62 1.32
N VAL A 349 3.54 17.85 0.43
CA VAL A 349 2.94 16.63 -0.17
C VAL A 349 2.52 15.59 0.88
N ASP A 350 3.14 15.62 2.06
CA ASP A 350 2.87 14.77 3.21
C ASP A 350 1.77 15.29 4.14
N ALA A 351 1.24 16.49 3.92
CA ALA A 351 0.24 17.12 4.81
C ALA A 351 -1.07 16.31 4.93
N VAL A 352 -1.37 15.46 3.94
CA VAL A 352 -2.56 14.58 3.93
C VAL A 352 -2.33 13.22 4.59
N VAL A 353 -1.10 12.92 5.04
CA VAL A 353 -0.76 11.64 5.66
C VAL A 353 -1.20 11.66 7.12
N SER A 354 -2.03 10.69 7.52
CA SER A 354 -2.41 10.54 8.93
C SER A 354 -1.20 10.14 9.78
N VAL A 355 -0.90 10.94 10.81
CA VAL A 355 0.25 10.74 11.73
C VAL A 355 -0.18 10.08 13.05
N SER A 356 -1.48 9.88 13.26
CA SER A 356 -2.04 9.15 14.41
C SER A 356 -3.41 8.58 14.08
N GLU A 357 -3.96 7.78 15.00
CA GLU A 357 -5.37 7.39 14.96
C GLU A 357 -6.26 8.64 15.07
N LEU A 358 -7.38 8.66 14.33
CA LEU A 358 -8.36 9.74 14.43
C LEU A 358 -9.09 9.60 15.77
N THR A 359 -9.08 10.66 16.58
CA THR A 359 -9.95 10.73 17.77
C THR A 359 -11.40 10.60 17.32
N SER A 360 -12.17 9.73 17.98
CA SER A 360 -13.60 9.67 17.73
C SER A 360 -14.27 10.99 18.13
N ASP A 361 -15.40 11.34 17.50
CA ASP A 361 -16.17 12.54 17.85
C ASP A 361 -16.53 12.57 19.36
N SER A 362 -16.72 11.39 19.98
CA SER A 362 -16.95 11.28 21.42
C SER A 362 -15.73 11.64 22.28
N ASP A 363 -14.52 11.35 21.81
CA ASP A 363 -13.28 11.71 22.53
C ASP A 363 -13.02 13.23 22.46
N ILE A 364 -13.37 13.85 21.34
CA ILE A 364 -13.27 15.30 21.13
C ILE A 364 -14.19 16.05 22.12
N VAL A 365 -15.45 15.60 22.24
CA VAL A 365 -16.43 16.18 23.16
C VAL A 365 -16.01 15.99 24.63
N ALA A 366 -15.48 14.81 24.98
CA ALA A 366 -14.98 14.54 26.32
C ALA A 366 -13.77 15.41 26.70
N ALA A 367 -12.86 15.66 25.75
CA ALA A 367 -11.72 16.56 25.95
C ALA A 367 -12.15 18.01 26.19
N GLN A 368 -13.14 18.51 25.44
CA GLN A 368 -13.66 19.87 25.60
C GLN A 368 -14.39 20.06 26.94
N SER A 369 -15.15 19.06 27.38
CA SER A 369 -15.91 19.11 28.65
C SER A 369 -15.03 19.18 29.91
N LYS A 370 -13.76 18.79 29.82
CA LYS A 370 -12.78 18.91 30.92
C LYS A 370 -12.12 20.29 31.01
N ILE A 371 -12.23 21.11 29.96
CA ILE A 371 -11.66 22.47 29.93
C ILE A 371 -12.63 23.48 30.57
N ASP A 372 -13.94 23.21 30.50
CA ASP A 372 -15.00 24.10 30.99
C ASP A 372 -15.35 23.92 32.48
N LYS A 373 -14.60 23.11 33.23
CA LYS A 373 -14.70 23.09 34.69
C LYS A 373 -13.58 23.94 35.30
N PRO A 374 -13.87 25.15 35.80
CA PRO A 374 -12.98 25.76 36.77
C PRO A 374 -12.96 24.83 37.98
N ASP A 375 -11.76 24.58 38.53
CA ASP A 375 -11.59 23.98 39.85
C ASP A 375 -12.27 24.90 40.86
N HIS A 376 -13.56 24.65 41.11
CA HIS A 376 -14.25 25.17 42.27
C HIS A 376 -13.98 24.16 43.38
N ASP A 377 -13.13 24.59 44.31
CA ASP A 377 -12.88 23.97 45.60
C ASP A 377 -14.24 23.81 46.32
N ASP A 378 -14.77 22.59 46.36
CA ASP A 378 -15.90 22.21 47.20
C ASP A 378 -15.36 21.89 48.59
N ASN A 379 -15.18 22.94 49.39
CA ASN A 379 -15.18 22.84 50.85
C ASN A 379 -16.26 23.76 51.40
N ALA A 380 -17.49 23.24 51.46
CA ALA A 380 -18.54 23.83 52.28
C ALA A 380 -18.36 23.33 53.72
N GLU A 381 -17.95 24.25 54.58
CA GLU A 381 -17.92 24.09 56.04
C GLU A 381 -19.34 23.95 56.62
N GLU A 382 -19.53 22.96 57.48
CA GLU A 382 -20.38 23.05 58.67
C GLU A 382 -19.47 22.75 59.87
N ASP A 383 -19.11 23.78 60.65
CA ASP A 383 -19.47 23.89 62.07
C ASP A 383 -18.63 24.92 62.85
N GLU A 384 -19.36 25.87 63.43
CA GLU A 384 -19.20 26.60 64.69
C GLU A 384 -17.81 26.95 65.27
N ASN A 385 -17.62 28.27 65.41
CA ASN A 385 -17.07 28.99 66.59
C ASN A 385 -15.82 28.42 67.30
N ASN A 386 -14.67 29.10 67.15
CA ASN A 386 -14.05 29.81 68.29
C ASN A 386 -12.90 30.75 67.87
N ASP A 387 -12.74 31.82 68.64
CA ASP A 387 -11.64 32.78 68.61
C ASP A 387 -10.24 32.15 68.58
N THR A 388 -9.33 32.68 67.74
CA THR A 388 -8.04 33.28 68.15
C THR A 388 -7.16 33.72 66.96
N ASN A 389 -6.99 35.04 66.85
CA ASN A 389 -5.73 35.79 66.73
C ASN A 389 -4.48 35.19 66.01
N ILE A 390 -3.85 36.04 65.18
CA ILE A 390 -2.39 36.18 64.87
C ILE A 390 -1.85 35.67 63.50
N GLN A 391 -1.47 36.68 62.69
CA GLN A 391 -0.33 36.84 61.76
C GLN A 391 -0.29 36.26 60.33
N HIS A 392 -0.38 37.22 59.40
CA HIS A 392 0.57 37.44 58.30
C HIS A 392 1.91 36.68 58.41
N SER A 393 2.23 35.85 57.41
CA SER A 393 3.61 35.74 56.93
C SER A 393 3.69 35.34 55.45
N LEU A 394 4.33 36.21 54.69
CA LEU A 394 4.92 35.96 53.38
C LEU A 394 6.01 34.88 53.51
N ILE A 395 6.03 33.91 52.59
CA ILE A 395 7.24 33.09 52.37
C ILE A 395 7.77 33.32 50.96
N LYS A 396 8.93 33.97 50.98
CA LYS A 396 9.95 34.16 49.96
C LYS A 396 10.87 32.91 49.92
N LEU A 397 11.73 32.86 48.89
CA LEU A 397 13.00 32.08 48.74
C LEU A 397 12.87 30.69 48.12
N ALA A 398 13.81 30.18 47.32
CA ALA A 398 15.11 30.63 46.79
C ALA A 398 15.44 29.66 45.61
N ALA A 399 16.05 30.05 44.49
CA ALA A 399 17.46 30.36 44.30
C ALA A 399 18.41 29.32 44.95
N ASP A 400 18.68 28.24 44.21
CA ASP A 400 20.02 27.68 43.96
C ASP A 400 20.01 26.79 42.71
#